data_AF-A0A8H3Z2H2-F1
#
_entry.id   AF-A0A8H3Z2H2-F1
#
_cell.length_a   1.000
_cell.length_b   1.000
_cell.length_c   1.000
_cell.angle_alpha   90.00
_cell.angle_beta   90.00
_cell.angle_gamma   90.00
#
_symmetry.space_group_name_H-M   'P 1'
#
loop_
_entity.id
_entity.type
_entity.pdbx_description
1 polymer ?
#
loop_
_entity_poly.entity_id
_entity_poly.type
_entity_poly.pdbx_seq_one_letter_code
_entity_poly.pdbx_strand_id
1 'polypeptide(L)'
;MNIIVPATDLEKIGTTSIPIPGQSGNYIAGLSVYHELHCLKRIQRYIWLDHYFPNQTAEEARLQKLHTDHCIEILRQAILCHGDTSLFTVRWSEGSRIPRADFSNEHTCVDWDALNSWAGERSVPQETMRSLKHPFLGAAFPDGHSFKLGAVEDNSKTIDP
;
A
#
# COMPACT_ATOMS: atom_id res chain seq x y z
N MET A 1 4.43 4.97 1.76
CA MET A 1 5.60 5.87 1.81
C MET A 1 6.62 5.31 0.85
N ASN A 2 7.20 6.18 0.03
CA ASN A 2 8.29 5.80 -0.87
C ASN A 2 9.62 6.10 -0.19
N ILE A 3 10.61 5.23 -0.41
CA ILE A 3 11.97 5.32 0.09
C ILE A 3 12.98 5.40 -1.05
N ILE A 4 14.14 5.98 -0.75
CA ILE A 4 15.31 6.03 -1.62
C ILE A 4 16.10 4.74 -1.40
N VAL A 5 16.40 4.02 -2.48
CA VAL A 5 17.22 2.81 -2.47
C VAL A 5 18.35 2.90 -3.50
N PRO A 6 19.56 2.39 -3.20
CA PRO A 6 20.64 2.32 -4.18
C PRO A 6 20.36 1.24 -5.24
N ALA A 7 20.97 1.39 -6.41
CA ALA A 7 20.90 0.41 -7.51
C ALA A 7 21.22 -1.03 -7.04
N THR A 8 22.22 -1.16 -6.17
CA THR A 8 22.68 -2.44 -5.62
C THR A 8 21.62 -3.20 -4.84
N ASP A 9 20.63 -2.52 -4.25
CA ASP A 9 19.51 -3.20 -3.58
C ASP A 9 18.49 -3.72 -4.57
N LEU A 10 18.26 -3.01 -5.68
CA LEU A 10 17.36 -3.45 -6.75
C LEU A 10 17.96 -4.61 -7.57
N GLU A 11 19.28 -4.60 -7.77
CA GLU A 11 20.03 -5.70 -8.41
C GLU A 11 19.85 -7.03 -7.66
N LYS A 12 19.84 -7.01 -6.32
CA LYS A 12 19.64 -8.23 -5.49
C LYS A 12 18.31 -8.90 -5.73
N ILE A 13 17.30 -8.13 -6.13
CA ILE A 13 15.95 -8.64 -6.44
C ILE A 13 15.69 -8.70 -7.94
N GLY A 14 16.72 -8.53 -8.77
CA GLY A 14 16.66 -8.70 -10.23
C GLY A 14 15.75 -7.69 -10.95
N THR A 15 15.58 -6.49 -10.39
CA THR A 15 14.68 -5.47 -10.97
C THR A 15 15.31 -4.07 -11.01
N THR A 16 14.56 -3.09 -11.52
CA THR A 16 14.91 -1.67 -11.48
C THR A 16 13.68 -0.83 -11.12
N SER A 17 13.86 0.48 -10.94
CA SER A 17 12.77 1.40 -10.65
C SER A 17 13.02 2.77 -11.27
N ILE A 18 12.21 3.77 -10.91
CA ILE A 18 12.37 5.15 -11.37
C ILE A 18 13.60 5.77 -10.70
N PRO A 19 14.60 6.23 -11.47
CA PRO A 19 15.78 6.90 -10.91
C PRO A 19 15.40 8.28 -10.36
N ILE A 20 16.11 8.70 -9.31
CA ILE A 20 15.89 10.01 -8.69
C ILE A 20 16.65 11.10 -9.46
N PRO A 21 15.98 12.15 -9.96
CA PRO A 21 16.66 13.25 -10.65
C PRO A 21 17.75 13.88 -9.78
N GLY A 22 18.97 13.99 -10.32
CA GLY A 22 20.11 14.59 -9.61
C GLY A 22 20.78 13.68 -8.57
N GLN A 23 20.34 12.42 -8.40
CA GLN A 23 20.97 11.45 -7.53
C GLN A 23 21.34 10.18 -8.30
N SER A 24 22.50 10.20 -8.97
CA SER A 24 22.98 9.06 -9.76
C SER A 24 23.09 7.80 -8.89
N GLY A 25 22.54 6.69 -9.37
CA GLY A 25 22.56 5.40 -8.66
C GLY A 25 21.47 5.21 -7.60
N ASN A 26 20.61 6.22 -7.36
CA ASN A 26 19.50 6.13 -6.42
C ASN A 26 18.14 6.07 -7.13
N TYR A 27 17.25 5.28 -6.55
CA TYR A 27 15.96 4.93 -7.12
C TYR A 27 14.83 5.06 -6.09
N ILE A 28 13.62 5.27 -6.59
CA ILE A 28 12.40 5.31 -5.78
C ILE A 28 11.89 3.88 -5.59
N ALA A 29 11.65 3.45 -4.36
CA ALA A 29 10.97 2.19 -4.06
C ALA A 29 9.90 2.42 -3.00
N GLY A 30 9.01 1.45 -2.81
CA GLY A 30 8.04 1.44 -1.71
C GLY A 30 8.25 0.23 -0.82
N LEU A 31 8.08 0.38 0.49
CA LEU A 31 7.92 -0.79 1.37
C LEU A 31 6.46 -1.22 1.36
N SER A 32 6.22 -2.52 1.18
CA SER A 32 4.87 -3.10 1.09
C SER A 32 4.00 -2.74 2.29
N VAL A 33 4.54 -2.74 3.51
CA VAL A 33 3.80 -2.40 4.74
C VAL A 33 3.10 -1.04 4.68
N TYR A 34 3.68 -0.02 4.04
CA TYR A 34 3.02 1.27 3.92
C TYR A 34 1.92 1.29 2.88
N HIS A 35 2.02 0.43 1.85
CA HIS A 35 0.94 0.22 0.90
C HIS A 35 -0.20 -0.57 1.56
N GLU A 36 0.11 -1.61 2.33
CA GLU A 36 -0.87 -2.38 3.11
C GLU A 36 -1.62 -1.49 4.12
N LEU A 37 -0.91 -0.63 4.86
CA LEU A 37 -1.55 0.34 5.77
C LEU A 37 -2.43 1.36 5.03
N HIS A 38 -2.03 1.76 3.81
CA HIS A 38 -2.87 2.58 2.94
C HIS A 38 -4.14 1.82 2.52
N CYS A 39 -4.01 0.57 2.10
CA CYS A 39 -5.11 -0.32 1.74
C CYS A 39 -6.09 -0.50 2.91
N LEU A 40 -5.59 -0.77 4.11
CA LEU A 40 -6.42 -0.91 5.31
C LEU A 40 -7.20 0.38 5.60
N LYS A 41 -6.53 1.54 5.55
CA LYS A 41 -7.19 2.85 5.74
C LYS A 41 -8.24 3.11 4.66
N ARG A 42 -8.02 2.67 3.43
CA ARG A 42 -9.01 2.79 2.35
C ARG A 42 -10.23 1.92 2.58
N ILE A 43 -10.04 0.65 2.95
CA ILE A 43 -11.14 -0.27 3.26
C ILE A 43 -11.98 0.31 4.39
N GLN A 44 -11.35 0.86 5.44
CA GLN A 44 -12.05 1.57 6.49
C GLN A 44 -12.91 2.71 5.93
N ARG A 45 -12.36 3.55 5.04
CA ARG A 45 -13.12 4.65 4.43
C ARG A 45 -14.24 4.16 3.49
N TYR A 46 -14.06 3.03 2.83
CA TYR A 46 -15.08 2.41 1.98
C TYR A 46 -16.23 1.80 2.81
N ILE A 47 -15.99 1.35 4.04
CA ILE A 47 -17.08 0.94 4.95
C ILE A 47 -17.97 2.15 5.32
N TRP A 48 -17.39 3.35 5.36
CA TRP A 48 -18.07 4.60 5.72
C TRP A 48 -18.15 5.58 4.53
N LEU A 49 -18.58 5.08 3.35
CA LEU A 49 -18.64 5.85 2.10
C LEU A 49 -19.35 7.19 2.27
N ASP A 50 -20.53 7.21 2.89
CA ASP A 50 -21.34 8.42 3.04
C ASP A 50 -20.62 9.53 3.83
N HIS A 51 -19.73 9.15 4.75
CA HIS A 51 -18.96 10.09 5.55
C HIS A 51 -17.70 10.58 4.82
N TYR A 52 -16.93 9.67 4.21
CA TYR A 52 -15.63 10.01 3.62
C TYR A 52 -15.72 10.46 2.16
N PHE A 53 -16.79 10.11 1.47
CA PHE A 53 -17.01 10.42 0.08
C PHE A 53 -18.47 10.82 -0.19
N PRO A 54 -18.96 11.90 0.44
CA PRO A 54 -20.30 12.40 0.16
C PRO A 54 -20.39 12.89 -1.30
N ASN A 55 -21.57 12.71 -1.91
CA ASN A 55 -21.90 13.20 -3.26
C ASN A 55 -21.02 12.65 -4.40
N GLN A 56 -20.56 11.40 -4.29
CA GLN A 56 -19.84 10.77 -5.39
C GLN A 56 -20.72 10.60 -6.63
N THR A 57 -20.11 10.86 -7.78
CA THR A 57 -20.64 10.43 -9.08
C THR A 57 -20.63 8.89 -9.17
N ALA A 58 -21.43 8.34 -10.08
CA ALA A 58 -21.44 6.90 -10.34
C ALA A 58 -20.05 6.36 -10.71
N GLU A 59 -19.26 7.15 -11.44
CA GLU A 59 -17.91 6.78 -11.84
C GLU A 59 -16.93 6.79 -10.66
N GLU A 60 -16.98 7.79 -9.79
CA GLU A 60 -16.16 7.81 -8.57
C GLU A 60 -16.50 6.63 -7.67
N ALA A 61 -17.79 6.30 -7.51
CA ALA A 61 -18.22 5.13 -6.75
C ALA A 61 -17.68 3.81 -7.35
N ARG A 62 -17.71 3.68 -8.68
CA ARG A 62 -17.13 2.54 -9.40
C ARG A 62 -15.63 2.42 -9.14
N LEU A 63 -14.89 3.52 -9.27
CA LEU A 63 -13.44 3.56 -9.03
C LEU A 63 -13.09 3.26 -7.57
N GLN A 64 -13.90 3.73 -6.61
CA GLN A 64 -13.72 3.36 -5.19
C GLN A 64 -13.85 1.87 -4.97
N LYS A 65 -14.86 1.24 -5.58
CA LYS A 65 -15.06 -0.21 -5.49
C LYS A 65 -13.88 -0.96 -6.09
N LEU A 66 -13.44 -0.58 -7.30
CA LEU A 66 -12.30 -1.20 -7.98
C LEU A 66 -11.02 -1.11 -7.15
N HIS A 67 -10.72 0.07 -6.61
CA HIS A 67 -9.53 0.26 -5.76
C HIS A 67 -9.65 -0.57 -4.48
N THR A 68 -10.83 -0.60 -3.85
CA THR A 68 -11.04 -1.39 -2.62
C THR A 68 -10.85 -2.88 -2.88
N ASP A 69 -11.30 -3.39 -4.02
CA ASP A 69 -11.08 -4.78 -4.44
C ASP A 69 -9.58 -5.10 -4.59
N HIS A 70 -8.83 -4.23 -5.29
CA HIS A 70 -7.38 -4.32 -5.38
C HIS A 70 -6.69 -4.29 -3.99
N CYS A 71 -7.15 -3.42 -3.08
CA CYS A 71 -6.61 -3.34 -1.71
C CYS A 71 -6.78 -4.65 -0.94
N ILE A 72 -7.93 -5.32 -1.10
CA ILE A 72 -8.20 -6.60 -0.45
C ILE A 72 -7.25 -7.67 -0.98
N GLU A 73 -6.99 -7.69 -2.28
CA GLU A 73 -6.05 -8.64 -2.87
C GLU A 73 -4.61 -8.42 -2.40
N ILE A 74 -4.15 -7.16 -2.33
CA ILE A 74 -2.82 -6.83 -1.78
C ILE A 74 -2.70 -7.28 -0.32
N LEU A 75 -3.71 -7.02 0.51
CA LEU A 75 -3.71 -7.46 1.91
C LEU A 75 -3.73 -8.99 2.02
N ARG A 76 -4.48 -9.69 1.16
CA ARG A 76 -4.48 -11.16 1.12
C ARG A 76 -3.09 -11.70 0.80
N GLN A 77 -2.41 -11.13 -0.20
CA GLN A 77 -1.04 -11.52 -0.56
C GLN A 77 -0.06 -11.27 0.58
N ALA A 78 -0.15 -10.11 1.25
CA ALA A 78 0.67 -9.79 2.42
C ALA A 78 0.44 -10.77 3.58
N ILE A 79 -0.81 -11.09 3.90
CA ILE A 79 -1.18 -12.06 4.95
C ILE A 79 -0.57 -13.43 4.66
N LEU A 80 -0.66 -13.91 3.41
CA LEU A 80 -0.09 -15.20 3.03
C LEU A 80 1.45 -15.19 3.02
N CYS A 81 2.07 -14.07 2.64
CA CYS A 81 3.51 -13.90 2.63
C CYS A 81 4.09 -13.91 4.06
N HIS A 82 3.42 -13.23 4.99
CA HIS A 82 3.86 -13.17 6.38
C HIS A 82 3.50 -14.41 7.20
N GLY A 83 2.33 -15.02 6.93
CA GLY A 83 1.92 -16.30 7.50
C GLY A 83 1.98 -16.35 9.03
N ASP A 84 1.08 -15.65 9.71
CA ASP A 84 1.00 -15.71 11.18
C ASP A 84 0.67 -17.13 11.65
N THR A 85 1.61 -17.75 12.39
CA THR A 85 1.51 -19.13 12.88
C THR A 85 0.96 -19.22 14.30
N SER A 86 0.61 -18.08 14.91
CA SER A 86 0.08 -18.03 16.26
C SER A 86 -1.30 -18.70 16.32
N LEU A 87 -1.53 -19.53 17.33
CA LEU A 87 -2.80 -20.23 17.49
C LEU A 87 -3.81 -19.34 18.22
N PHE A 88 -4.96 -19.10 17.60
CA PHE A 88 -6.12 -18.59 18.33
C PHE A 88 -6.81 -19.74 19.06
N THR A 89 -7.46 -19.43 20.19
CA THR A 89 -8.23 -20.43 20.95
C THR A 89 -9.73 -20.20 20.76
N VAL A 90 -10.56 -21.13 21.24
CA VAL A 90 -12.01 -20.98 21.26
C VAL A 90 -12.52 -21.16 22.69
N ARG A 91 -13.42 -20.27 23.13
CA ARG A 91 -13.95 -20.27 24.50
C ARG A 91 -15.46 -20.05 24.52
N TRP A 92 -16.13 -20.63 25.51
CA TRP A 92 -17.52 -20.28 25.82
C TRP A 92 -17.58 -19.03 26.70
N SER A 93 -18.52 -18.14 26.40
CA SER A 93 -18.90 -17.05 27.29
C SER A 93 -20.11 -17.43 28.13
N GLU A 94 -20.20 -16.90 29.34
CA GLU A 94 -21.41 -17.05 30.16
C GLU A 94 -22.63 -16.51 29.38
N GLY A 95 -23.69 -17.31 29.29
CA GLY A 95 -24.91 -16.96 28.55
C GLY A 95 -24.92 -17.30 27.05
N SER A 96 -23.86 -17.91 26.48
CA SER A 96 -23.86 -18.37 25.09
C SER A 96 -23.55 -19.87 24.98
N ARG A 97 -24.36 -20.62 24.24
CA ARG A 97 -24.04 -22.00 23.84
C ARG A 97 -23.04 -22.07 22.69
N ILE A 98 -22.85 -20.97 21.96
CA ILE A 98 -21.95 -20.87 20.82
C ILE A 98 -20.58 -20.40 21.33
N PRO A 99 -19.49 -21.17 21.11
CA PRO A 99 -18.14 -20.73 21.46
C PRO A 99 -17.69 -19.60 20.53
N ARG A 100 -16.81 -18.72 21.03
CA ARG A 100 -16.22 -17.62 20.28
C ARG A 100 -14.72 -17.81 20.15
N ALA A 101 -14.16 -17.34 19.05
CA ALA A 101 -12.70 -17.26 18.89
C ALA A 101 -12.13 -16.23 19.88
N ASP A 102 -11.00 -16.58 20.48
CA ASP A 102 -10.21 -15.78 21.39
C ASP A 102 -8.82 -15.58 20.76
N PHE A 103 -8.56 -14.33 20.37
CA PHE A 103 -7.36 -13.86 19.68
C PHE A 103 -6.39 -13.14 20.64
N SER A 104 -6.47 -13.40 21.95
CA SER A 104 -5.59 -12.78 22.95
C SER A 104 -4.22 -13.46 23.09
N ASN A 105 -3.93 -14.45 22.24
CA ASN A 105 -2.64 -15.13 22.21
C ASN A 105 -1.50 -14.17 21.81
N GLU A 106 -0.28 -14.55 22.14
CA GLU A 106 0.90 -13.80 21.72
C GLU A 106 1.13 -13.95 20.21
N HIS A 107 1.68 -12.91 19.61
CA HIS A 107 2.06 -12.82 18.20
C HIS A 107 3.50 -12.33 18.09
N THR A 108 4.21 -12.70 17.03
CA THR A 108 5.53 -12.14 16.72
C THR A 108 5.39 -10.96 15.78
N CYS A 109 5.88 -9.80 16.21
CA CYS A 109 5.80 -8.56 15.44
C CYS A 109 7.19 -8.08 15.02
N VAL A 110 7.26 -7.36 13.90
CA VAL A 110 8.41 -6.52 13.57
C VAL A 110 8.48 -5.36 14.57
N ASP A 111 9.69 -4.93 14.92
CA ASP A 111 9.90 -3.68 15.64
C ASP A 111 9.48 -2.50 14.74
N TRP A 112 8.26 -2.02 14.98
CA TRP A 112 7.64 -0.97 14.15
C TRP A 112 8.41 0.34 14.23
N ASP A 113 8.86 0.73 15.42
CA ASP A 113 9.51 2.03 15.62
C ASP A 113 10.88 2.05 14.94
N ALA A 114 11.62 0.93 15.02
CA ALA A 114 12.88 0.77 14.29
C ALA A 114 12.65 0.83 12.77
N LEU A 115 11.68 0.07 12.24
CA LEU A 115 11.37 0.06 10.81
C LEU A 115 10.92 1.44 10.32
N ASN A 116 10.02 2.08 11.07
CA ASN A 116 9.43 3.34 10.66
C ASN A 116 10.44 4.50 10.71
N SER A 117 11.33 4.49 11.71
CA SER A 117 12.45 5.44 11.78
C SER A 117 13.41 5.24 10.60
N TRP A 118 13.84 4.01 10.34
CA TRP A 118 14.72 3.68 9.21
C TRP A 118 14.14 4.10 7.85
N ALA A 119 12.84 3.89 7.65
CA ALA A 119 12.16 4.25 6.42
C ALA A 119 11.98 5.78 6.30
N GLY A 120 11.73 6.47 7.43
CA GLY A 120 11.62 7.93 7.48
C GLY A 120 12.90 8.64 7.04
N GLU A 121 14.06 8.18 7.51
CA GLU A 121 15.39 8.67 7.10
C GLU A 121 15.64 8.54 5.59
N ARG A 122 14.96 7.59 4.94
CA ARG A 122 15.09 7.28 3.51
C ARG A 122 13.92 7.81 2.70
N SER A 123 12.99 8.53 3.31
CA SER A 123 11.77 8.94 2.63
C SER A 123 12.05 9.79 1.39
N VAL A 124 11.33 9.53 0.31
CA VAL A 124 11.41 10.35 -0.90
C VAL A 124 10.65 11.65 -0.66
N PRO A 125 11.30 12.84 -0.81
CA PRO A 125 10.62 14.12 -0.68
C PRO A 125 9.46 14.25 -1.67
N GLN A 126 8.39 14.94 -1.27
CA GLN A 126 7.22 15.10 -2.13
C GLN A 126 7.56 15.90 -3.40
N GLU A 127 8.47 16.85 -3.29
CA GLU A 127 9.01 17.69 -4.35
C GLU A 127 9.72 16.83 -5.39
N THR A 128 10.48 15.83 -4.95
CA THR A 128 11.09 14.83 -5.84
C THR A 128 10.03 14.10 -6.64
N MET A 129 8.97 13.59 -5.99
CA MET A 129 7.86 12.91 -6.69
C MET A 129 7.16 13.84 -7.70
N ARG A 130 6.93 15.10 -7.34
CA ARG A 130 6.29 16.10 -8.21
C ARG A 130 7.16 16.47 -9.42
N SER A 131 8.48 16.40 -9.28
CA SER A 131 9.43 16.73 -10.34
C SER A 131 9.66 15.61 -11.37
N LEU A 132 9.10 14.42 -11.14
CA LEU A 132 9.26 13.28 -12.05
C LEU A 132 8.73 13.61 -13.44
N LYS A 133 9.48 13.15 -14.45
CA LYS A 133 9.11 13.28 -15.87
C LYS A 133 9.07 11.90 -16.50
N HIS A 134 7.93 11.56 -17.07
CA HIS A 134 7.79 10.40 -17.91
C HIS A 134 8.64 10.58 -19.19
N PRO A 135 9.40 9.56 -19.64
CA PRO A 135 10.31 9.68 -20.78
C PRO A 135 9.64 10.16 -22.08
N PHE A 136 8.36 9.81 -22.26
CA PHE A 136 7.62 10.11 -23.49
C PHE A 136 6.46 11.10 -23.32
N LEU A 137 5.98 11.31 -22.09
CA LEU A 137 4.73 12.05 -21.82
C LEU A 137 4.98 13.36 -21.06
N GLY A 138 6.22 13.66 -20.67
CA GLY A 138 6.55 14.90 -19.97
C GLY A 138 6.30 14.82 -18.46
N ALA A 139 5.88 15.91 -17.84
CA ALA A 139 5.73 16.00 -16.38
C ALA A 139 4.69 14.99 -15.85
N ALA A 140 4.99 14.33 -14.72
CA ALA A 140 4.08 13.36 -14.09
C ALA A 140 2.79 14.01 -13.55
N PHE A 141 2.88 15.29 -13.14
CA PHE A 141 1.75 16.08 -12.66
C PHE A 141 1.72 17.43 -13.39
N PRO A 142 1.28 17.47 -14.66
CA PRO A 142 1.37 18.66 -15.50
C PRO A 142 0.48 19.82 -15.01
N ASP A 143 -0.60 19.51 -14.29
CA ASP A 143 -1.52 20.45 -13.64
C ASP A 143 -1.22 20.63 -12.13
N GLY A 144 -0.19 19.96 -11.61
CA GLY A 144 0.18 19.99 -10.20
C GLY A 144 -0.75 19.20 -9.26
N HIS A 145 -1.76 18.50 -9.79
CA HIS A 145 -2.71 17.72 -9.00
C HIS A 145 -2.42 16.22 -9.09
N SER A 146 -2.32 15.55 -7.94
CA SER A 146 -2.33 14.09 -7.89
C SER A 146 -3.74 13.55 -8.04
N PHE A 147 -3.92 12.39 -8.69
CA PHE A 147 -5.20 11.69 -8.71
C PHE A 147 -5.71 11.47 -7.28
N LYS A 148 -6.80 12.15 -6.90
CA LYS A 148 -7.41 12.07 -5.56
C LYS A 148 -7.73 10.64 -5.13
N LEU A 149 -8.07 9.80 -6.10
CA LEU A 149 -8.47 8.43 -5.88
C LEU A 149 -7.31 7.45 -5.84
N GLY A 150 -6.10 7.83 -6.30
CA GLY A 150 -4.96 6.90 -6.42
C GLY A 150 -5.24 5.62 -7.22
N ALA A 151 -6.39 5.52 -7.88
CA ALA A 151 -6.77 4.45 -8.79
C ALA A 151 -6.68 5.04 -10.19
N VAL A 152 -5.85 4.43 -11.01
CA VAL A 152 -5.91 4.55 -12.46
C VAL A 152 -6.38 3.18 -12.94
N GLU A 153 -7.22 3.14 -13.97
CA GLU A 153 -7.45 1.85 -14.64
C GLU A 153 -6.10 1.34 -15.11
N ASP A 154 -5.71 0.16 -14.63
CA ASP A 154 -4.51 -0.51 -15.10
C ASP A 154 -4.78 -1.03 -16.52
N ASN A 155 -4.50 -0.16 -17.50
CA ASN A 155 -4.51 -0.51 -18.91
C ASN A 155 -3.16 -1.06 -19.37
N SER A 156 -2.23 -1.35 -18.44
CA SER A 156 -1.07 -2.15 -18.80
C SER A 156 -1.60 -3.51 -19.22
N LYS A 157 -1.25 -3.93 -20.45
CA LYS A 157 -1.47 -5.32 -20.84
C LYS A 157 -0.67 -6.13 -19.83
N THR A 158 -1.34 -6.92 -18.99
CA THR A 158 -0.69 -8.00 -18.28
C THR A 158 0.09 -8.78 -19.34
N ILE A 159 1.41 -8.75 -19.23
CA ILE A 159 2.21 -9.79 -19.86
C ILE A 159 1.96 -10.99 -18.94
N ASP A 160 0.87 -11.70 -19.22
CA ASP A 160 0.71 -13.05 -18.72
C ASP A 160 1.91 -13.90 -19.21
N PRO A 161 2.34 -14.90 -18.42
CA PRO A 161 3.58 -15.64 -18.64
C PRO A 161 3.69 -16.33 -20.01
#